data_AF-A0A4Q2ZVK4-F1
#
_entry.id   AF-A0A4Q2ZVK4-F1
#
_cell.length_a   1.000
_cell.length_b   1.000
_cell.length_c   1.000
_cell.angle_alpha   90.00
_cell.angle_beta   90.00
_cell.angle_gamma   90.00
#
_symmetry.space_group_name_H-M   'P 1'
#
loop_
_entity.id
_entity.type
_entity.pdbx_description
1 polymer ?
#
loop_
_entity_poly.entity_id
_entity_poly.type
_entity_poly.pdbx_seq_one_letter_code
_entity_poly.pdbx_strand_id
1 'polypeptide(L)'
;MSSSKNSEIADLWYVIAVAASYEPAYPAMEQFLSRVGRRKFLEPLYGEMMTSGKQQMAKTIYNKYRQNYHPLAQHTFDEMVLGKK
;
A
#
# COMPACT_ATOMS: atom_id res chain seq x y z
N MET A 1 -0.59 7.49 -22.85
CA MET A 1 -1.87 6.75 -22.88
C MET A 1 -2.08 6.07 -21.53
N SER A 2 -3.33 6.00 -21.08
CA SER A 2 -3.75 5.96 -19.68
C SER A 2 -3.41 4.70 -18.87
N SER A 3 -2.25 4.67 -18.21
CA SER A 3 -1.90 3.65 -17.19
C SER A 3 -2.76 3.72 -15.92
N SER A 4 -3.57 4.78 -15.77
CA SER A 4 -4.36 5.05 -14.57
C SER A 4 -5.48 4.03 -14.33
N LYS A 5 -6.14 3.55 -15.40
CA LYS A 5 -7.34 2.70 -15.29
C LYS A 5 -7.02 1.29 -14.76
N ASN A 6 -5.87 0.74 -15.16
CA ASN A 6 -5.41 -0.55 -14.66
C ASN A 6 -4.93 -0.48 -13.20
N SER A 7 -4.47 0.70 -12.76
CA SER A 7 -3.97 0.88 -11.39
C SER A 7 -5.09 0.83 -10.36
N GLU A 8 -6.28 1.35 -10.68
CA GLU A 8 -7.47 1.27 -9.82
C GLU A 8 -7.97 -0.16 -9.62
N ILE A 9 -7.96 -0.97 -10.68
CA ILE A 9 -8.38 -2.38 -10.61
C ILE A 9 -7.35 -3.20 -9.81
N ALA A 10 -6.06 -2.97 -10.05
CA ALA A 10 -4.99 -3.66 -9.34
C ALA A 10 -5.03 -3.34 -7.84
N ASP A 11 -5.22 -2.07 -7.48
CA ASP A 11 -5.35 -1.62 -6.10
C ASP A 11 -6.46 -2.35 -5.34
N LEU A 12 -7.69 -2.34 -5.88
CA LEU A 12 -8.83 -3.04 -5.29
C LEU A 12 -8.57 -4.55 -5.17
N TRP A 13 -7.91 -5.15 -6.16
CA TRP A 13 -7.56 -6.56 -6.11
C TRP A 13 -6.57 -6.88 -4.98
N TYR A 14 -5.57 -6.02 -4.76
CA TYR A 14 -4.62 -6.19 -3.67
C TYR A 14 -5.26 -5.97 -2.29
N VAL A 15 -6.20 -5.03 -2.15
CA VAL A 15 -6.98 -4.86 -0.91
C VAL A 15 -7.70 -6.16 -0.56
N ILE A 16 -8.41 -6.74 -1.53
CA ILE A 16 -9.12 -8.02 -1.34
C ILE A 16 -8.13 -9.15 -1.04
N ALA A 17 -6.98 -9.19 -1.71
CA ALA A 17 -5.96 -10.20 -1.46
C ALA A 17 -5.38 -10.09 -0.04
N VAL A 18 -5.14 -8.88 0.46
CA VAL A 18 -4.67 -8.62 1.83
C VAL A 18 -5.73 -9.04 2.86
N ALA A 19 -7.00 -8.69 2.61
CA ALA A 19 -8.13 -9.08 3.45
C ALA A 19 -8.30 -10.62 3.49
N ALA A 20 -8.18 -11.27 2.34
CA ALA A 20 -8.22 -12.73 2.21
C ALA A 20 -6.94 -13.44 2.68
N SER A 21 -5.90 -12.68 3.09
CA SER A 21 -4.57 -13.22 3.42
C SER A 21 -3.96 -14.07 2.29
N TYR A 22 -4.21 -13.69 1.04
CA TYR A 22 -3.73 -14.38 -0.14
C TYR A 22 -2.26 -14.04 -0.42
N GLU A 23 -1.37 -14.80 0.22
CA GLU A 23 0.08 -14.64 0.13
C GLU A 23 0.67 -14.62 -1.29
N PRO A 24 0.15 -15.39 -2.28
CA PRO A 24 0.71 -15.36 -3.64
C PRO A 24 0.60 -13.98 -4.33
N ALA A 25 -0.29 -13.10 -3.86
CA ALA A 25 -0.42 -11.74 -4.39
C ALA A 25 0.62 -10.76 -3.84
N TYR A 26 1.26 -11.06 -2.70
CA TYR A 26 2.21 -10.14 -2.05
C TYR A 26 3.39 -9.71 -2.91
N PRO A 27 4.08 -10.58 -3.69
CA PRO A 27 5.16 -10.13 -4.56
C PRO A 27 4.66 -9.20 -5.68
N ALA A 28 3.48 -9.48 -6.24
CA ALA A 28 2.86 -8.62 -7.25
C ALA A 28 2.44 -7.26 -6.65
N MET A 29 1.91 -7.27 -5.43
CA MET A 29 1.58 -6.08 -4.66
C MET A 29 2.82 -5.22 -4.39
N GLU A 30 3.93 -5.83 -3.98
CA GLU A 30 5.17 -5.11 -3.72
C GLU A 30 5.71 -4.42 -4.99
N GLN A 31 5.70 -5.13 -6.13
CA GLN A 31 6.06 -4.57 -7.44
C GLN A 31 5.12 -3.45 -7.89
N PHE A 32 3.84 -3.53 -7.53
CA PHE A 32 2.90 -2.46 -7.78
C PHE A 32 3.23 -1.24 -6.92
N LEU A 33 3.40 -1.43 -5.61
CA LEU A 33 3.75 -0.38 -4.65
C LEU A 33 5.10 0.29 -4.94
N SER A 34 6.04 -0.41 -5.59
CA SER A 34 7.29 0.20 -6.04
C SER A 34 7.11 1.16 -7.22
N ARG A 35 6.01 1.03 -7.98
CA ARG A 35 5.73 1.80 -9.20
C ARG A 35 4.71 2.92 -8.95
N VAL A 36 3.74 2.71 -8.08
CA VAL A 36 2.71 3.71 -7.74
C VAL A 36 2.98 4.35 -6.37
N GLY A 37 3.16 5.67 -6.37
CA GLY A 37 3.32 6.48 -5.16
C GLY A 37 2.13 7.38 -4.81
N ARG A 38 0.96 7.16 -5.42
CA ARG A 38 -0.23 8.02 -5.23
C ARG A 38 -1.02 7.62 -3.99
N ARG A 39 -1.34 8.60 -3.14
CA ARG A 39 -2.10 8.43 -1.89
C ARG A 39 -3.40 7.62 -2.08
N LYS A 40 -4.16 7.87 -3.15
CA LYS A 40 -5.46 7.22 -3.42
C LYS A 40 -5.40 5.67 -3.42
N PHE A 41 -4.27 5.08 -3.84
CA PHE A 41 -4.09 3.62 -3.86
C PHE A 41 -3.48 3.12 -2.54
N LEU A 42 -2.50 3.86 -2.03
CA LEU A 42 -1.82 3.49 -0.79
C LEU A 42 -2.79 3.49 0.41
N GLU A 43 -3.76 4.43 0.45
CA GLU A 43 -4.63 4.65 1.61
C GLU A 43 -5.52 3.45 1.95
N PRO A 44 -6.36 2.93 1.03
CA PRO A 44 -7.18 1.76 1.32
C PRO A 44 -6.33 0.51 1.56
N LEU A 45 -5.23 0.33 0.82
CA LEU A 45 -4.38 -0.85 0.95
C LEU A 45 -3.64 -0.92 2.29
N TYR A 46 -2.99 0.17 2.71
CA TYR A 46 -2.33 0.23 4.02
C TYR A 46 -3.34 0.16 5.15
N GLY A 47 -4.50 0.80 4.99
CA GLY A 47 -5.61 0.67 5.94
C GLY A 47 -5.99 -0.79 6.16
N GLU A 48 -6.19 -1.53 5.07
CA GLU A 48 -6.56 -2.96 5.14
C GLU A 48 -5.44 -3.83 5.73
N MET A 49 -4.17 -3.55 5.44
CA MET A 49 -3.06 -4.26 6.09
C MET A 49 -3.04 -3.99 7.60
N MET A 50 -3.37 -2.78 8.04
CA MET A 50 -3.37 -2.39 9.45
C MET A 50 -4.54 -3.01 10.22
N THR A 51 -5.71 -3.19 9.60
CA THR A 51 -6.90 -3.86 10.16
C THR A 51 -6.78 -5.38 10.12
N SER A 52 -6.21 -5.94 9.06
CA SER A 52 -6.06 -7.39 8.85
C SER A 52 -4.91 -8.03 9.65
N GLY A 53 -4.36 -7.32 10.64
CA GLY A 53 -3.25 -7.81 11.48
C GLY A 53 -1.88 -7.88 10.78
N LYS A 54 -1.74 -7.31 9.58
CA LYS A 54 -0.51 -7.32 8.77
C LYS A 54 0.33 -6.06 8.95
N GLN A 55 0.24 -5.44 10.12
CA GLN A 55 0.91 -4.19 10.47
C GLN A 55 2.43 -4.26 10.25
N GLN A 56 3.06 -5.40 10.56
CA GLN A 56 4.50 -5.58 10.37
C GLN A 56 4.90 -5.59 8.89
N MET A 57 4.07 -6.20 8.04
CA MET A 57 4.26 -6.22 6.59
C MET A 57 4.08 -4.81 6.01
N ALA A 58 3.02 -4.11 6.43
CA ALA A 58 2.78 -2.72 6.08
C ALA A 58 3.99 -1.84 6.42
N LYS A 59 4.50 -1.91 7.65
CA LYS A 59 5.69 -1.15 8.08
C LYS A 59 6.91 -1.45 7.21
N THR A 60 7.16 -2.72 6.90
CA THR A 60 8.32 -3.16 6.11
C THR A 60 8.27 -2.58 4.69
N ILE A 61 7.13 -2.75 4.00
CA ILE A 61 6.93 -2.25 2.63
C ILE A 61 6.93 -0.72 2.62
N TYR A 62 6.26 -0.10 3.58
CA TYR A 62 6.21 1.35 3.71
C TYR A 62 7.62 1.92 3.84
N ASN A 63 8.45 1.38 4.73
CA ASN A 63 9.80 1.89 4.95
C ASN A 63 10.70 1.70 3.71
N LYS A 64 10.51 0.60 2.96
CA LYS A 64 11.25 0.30 1.73
C LYS A 64 10.93 1.27 0.58
N TYR A 65 9.65 1.65 0.43
CA TYR A 65 9.19 2.50 -0.69
C TYR A 65 8.80 3.92 -0.29
N ARG A 66 8.98 4.30 0.99
CA ARG A 66 8.61 5.62 1.54
C ARG A 66 9.08 6.77 0.67
N GLN A 67 10.32 6.71 0.20
CA GLN A 67 10.93 7.76 -0.63
C GLN A 67 10.25 7.94 -2.00
N ASN A 68 9.60 6.89 -2.53
CA ASN A 68 8.87 6.94 -3.80
C ASN A 68 7.44 7.47 -3.65
N TYR A 69 6.93 7.56 -2.42
CA TYR A 69 5.56 8.00 -2.16
C TYR A 69 5.44 9.52 -2.18
N HIS A 70 4.26 10.01 -2.57
CA HIS A 70 3.99 11.45 -2.52
C HIS A 70 4.18 12.00 -1.09
N PRO A 71 4.79 13.18 -0.91
CA PRO A 71 5.06 13.76 0.42
C PRO A 71 3.82 13.89 1.31
N LEU A 72 2.67 14.23 0.72
CA LEU A 72 1.37 14.30 1.40
C LEU A 72 0.91 12.94 1.93
N ALA A 73 1.16 11.87 1.17
CA ALA A 73 0.88 10.50 1.61
C ALA A 73 1.86 10.09 2.71
N GLN A 74 3.15 10.44 2.58
CA GLN A 74 4.16 10.11 3.58
C GLN A 74 3.73 10.57 4.97
N HIS A 75 3.29 11.83 5.13
CA HIS A 75 2.85 12.36 6.42
C HIS A 75 1.70 11.53 7.03
N THR A 76 0.65 11.26 6.26
CA THR A 76 -0.51 10.48 6.73
C THR A 76 -0.11 9.05 7.11
N PHE A 77 0.75 8.40 6.32
CA PHE A 77 1.21 7.04 6.60
C PHE A 77 2.29 6.96 7.67
N ASP A 78 3.09 8.00 7.90
CA ASP A 78 4.04 8.04 9.02
C ASP A 78 3.25 7.96 10.34
N GLU A 79 2.16 8.71 10.45
CA GLU A 79 1.28 8.67 11.62
C GLU A 79 0.52 7.33 11.71
N MET A 80 -0.05 6.86 10.61
CA MET A 80 -0.88 5.65 10.59
C MET A 80 -0.07 4.35 10.75
N VAL A 81 1.07 4.23 10.05
CA VAL A 81 1.86 3.00 9.94
C VAL A 81 3.03 3.00 10.90
N LEU A 82 3.77 4.11 11.04
CA LEU A 82 4.92 4.19 11.94
C LEU A 82 4.55 4.64 13.36
N GLY A 83 3.35 5.20 13.57
CA GLY A 83 2.89 5.66 14.88
C GLY A 83 3.72 6.80 15.44
N LYS A 84 4.42 7.56 14.57
CA LYS A 84 5.19 8.73 14.99
C LYS A 84 4.22 9.89 15.21
N LYS A 85 4.10 10.32 16.47
CA LYS A 85 3.52 11.61 16.86
C LYS A 85 4.58 12.70 16.79
#